data_AF-A0A7X6ZC73-F1
#
_entry.id   AF-A0A7X6ZC73-F1
#
_cell.length_a   1.000
_cell.length_b   1.000
_cell.length_c   1.000
_cell.angle_alpha   90.00
_cell.angle_beta   90.00
_cell.angle_gamma   90.00
#
_symmetry.space_group_name_H-M   'P 1'
#
loop_
_entity.id
_entity.type
_entity.pdbx_description
1 polymer ?
#
loop_
_entity_poly.entity_id
_entity_poly.type
_entity_poly.pdbx_seq_one_letter_code
_entity_poly.pdbx_strand_id
1 'polypeptide(L)'
;MPTQSHTETKETLTRTALNRPAELPSVVQERLRDCARLSPDEVLARMKTRLQGLNQEEVEDSRKQYGDNVIVSGHHTTILSRLVSAFINPFTLILIALAVISFLTDITLAPPEDRSVMTVVIISAMVFISGALRFVQELRSGNAADRLTNMIVNTAAIVREEDGEQERVMEAAVVGDIVKLAAGDMIPADMRIITAKDLFLSESALTGESAHAEKLGNRSELDSNHVLDYDNLAFLGTNVVSGSGIGVVLATGQDTLFGQIAKTLKEKPA
;
A
#
# COMPACT_ATOMS: atom_id res chain seq x y z
N MET A 1 -12.04 48.70 -5.30
CA MET A 1 -12.42 47.34 -4.85
C MET A 1 -12.05 46.33 -5.94
N PRO A 2 -10.90 45.64 -5.83
CA PRO A 2 -10.64 44.43 -6.61
C PRO A 2 -10.17 43.31 -5.67
N THR A 3 -11.08 42.51 -5.13
CA THR A 3 -10.68 41.48 -4.15
C THR A 3 -11.57 40.24 -4.21
N GLN A 4 -11.81 39.66 -5.40
CA GLN A 4 -12.49 38.35 -5.48
C GLN A 4 -11.93 37.36 -6.52
N SER A 5 -11.05 37.77 -7.45
CA SER A 5 -10.62 36.88 -8.56
C SER A 5 -9.51 35.87 -8.22
N HIS A 6 -8.73 36.05 -7.15
CA HIS A 6 -7.57 35.18 -6.87
C HIS A 6 -7.85 34.01 -5.93
N THR A 7 -8.98 34.01 -5.23
CA THR A 7 -9.32 32.98 -4.24
C THR A 7 -9.96 31.75 -4.90
N GLU A 8 -10.81 31.96 -5.92
CA GLU A 8 -11.48 30.86 -6.63
C GLU A 8 -10.50 29.97 -7.41
N THR A 9 -9.48 30.55 -8.06
CA THR A 9 -8.53 29.74 -8.86
C THR A 9 -7.69 28.79 -8.00
N LYS A 10 -7.34 29.19 -6.77
CA LYS A 10 -6.58 28.32 -5.85
C LYS A 10 -7.45 27.20 -5.26
N GLU A 11 -8.71 27.48 -4.94
CA GLU A 11 -9.64 26.44 -4.47
C GLU A 11 -9.99 25.43 -5.57
N THR A 12 -10.15 25.87 -6.83
CA THR A 12 -10.36 24.98 -7.98
C THR A 12 -9.13 24.10 -8.23
N LEU A 13 -7.91 24.65 -8.24
CA LEU A 13 -6.68 23.88 -8.42
C LEU A 13 -6.44 22.86 -7.28
N THR A 14 -6.79 23.23 -6.05
CA THR A 14 -6.66 22.34 -4.88
C THR A 14 -7.68 21.21 -4.93
N ARG A 15 -8.92 21.48 -5.36
CA ARG A 15 -9.97 20.47 -5.56
C ARG A 15 -9.68 19.53 -6.73
N THR A 16 -9.09 20.02 -7.83
CA THR A 16 -8.68 19.17 -8.96
C THR A 16 -7.53 18.22 -8.60
N ALA A 17 -6.59 18.65 -7.76
CA ALA A 17 -5.50 17.79 -7.29
C ALA A 17 -5.94 16.75 -6.23
N LEU A 18 -7.07 16.98 -5.56
CA LEU A 18 -7.66 16.04 -4.59
C LEU A 18 -8.45 14.90 -5.23
N ASN A 19 -8.76 15.00 -6.53
CA ASN A 19 -9.64 14.06 -7.23
C ASN A 19 -8.97 13.37 -8.43
N ARG A 20 -7.63 13.34 -8.48
CA ARG A 20 -6.94 12.49 -9.44
C ARG A 20 -7.01 11.05 -8.93
N PRO A 21 -7.74 10.14 -9.60
CA PRO A 21 -7.64 8.72 -9.28
C PRO A 21 -6.16 8.33 -9.39
N ALA A 22 -5.71 7.43 -8.52
CA ALA A 22 -4.33 6.96 -8.58
C ALA A 22 -4.02 6.47 -10.00
N GLU A 23 -3.08 7.15 -10.67
CA GLU A 23 -2.73 6.83 -12.05
C GLU A 23 -1.77 5.65 -12.06
N LEU A 24 -2.20 4.55 -12.66
CA LEU A 24 -1.34 3.39 -12.95
C LEU A 24 -0.13 3.84 -13.79
N PRO A 25 1.05 3.23 -13.61
CA PRO A 25 2.15 3.43 -14.54
C PRO A 25 1.67 3.15 -15.97
N SER A 26 2.01 4.03 -16.92
CA SER A 26 1.45 3.97 -18.29
C SER A 26 1.60 2.59 -18.94
N VAL A 27 2.72 1.91 -18.69
CA VAL A 27 3.01 0.55 -19.18
C VAL A 27 2.06 -0.50 -18.60
N VAL A 28 1.69 -0.38 -17.31
CA VAL A 28 0.78 -1.32 -16.66
C VAL A 28 -0.65 -1.07 -17.11
N GLN A 29 -1.05 0.20 -17.22
CA GLN A 29 -2.35 0.57 -17.73
C GLN A 29 -2.56 0.09 -19.17
N GLU A 30 -1.56 0.26 -20.03
CA GLU A 30 -1.58 -0.25 -21.41
C GLU A 30 -1.69 -1.78 -21.43
N ARG A 31 -0.90 -2.49 -20.63
CA ARG A 31 -0.99 -3.96 -20.51
C ARG A 31 -2.38 -4.43 -20.10
N LEU A 32 -2.98 -3.81 -19.08
CA LEU A 32 -4.33 -4.16 -18.61
C LEU A 32 -5.38 -3.96 -19.72
N ARG A 33 -5.34 -2.81 -20.40
CA ARG A 33 -6.27 -2.49 -21.50
C ARG A 33 -6.10 -3.43 -22.68
N ASP A 34 -4.87 -3.70 -23.07
CA ASP A 34 -4.57 -4.61 -24.17
C ASP A 34 -5.10 -6.01 -23.85
N CYS A 35 -4.77 -6.54 -22.67
CA CYS A 35 -5.22 -7.88 -22.26
C CYS A 35 -6.74 -7.96 -22.09
N ALA A 36 -7.41 -6.88 -21.69
CA ALA A 36 -8.87 -6.82 -21.62
C ALA A 36 -9.53 -7.02 -23.00
N ARG A 37 -8.88 -6.55 -24.07
CA ARG A 37 -9.40 -6.61 -25.45
C ARG A 37 -9.02 -7.89 -26.20
N LEU A 38 -8.06 -8.65 -25.69
CA LEU A 38 -7.64 -9.92 -26.25
C LEU A 38 -8.57 -11.06 -25.83
N SER A 39 -8.67 -12.06 -26.71
CA SER A 39 -9.29 -13.34 -26.36
C SER A 39 -8.46 -14.08 -25.30
N PRO A 40 -9.05 -15.02 -24.55
CA PRO A 40 -8.31 -15.76 -23.51
C PRO A 40 -7.01 -16.39 -24.00
N ASP A 41 -7.03 -17.04 -25.17
CA ASP A 41 -5.84 -17.69 -25.74
C ASP A 41 -4.74 -16.68 -26.11
N GLU A 42 -5.12 -15.52 -26.62
CA GLU A 42 -4.19 -14.43 -26.94
C GLU A 42 -3.58 -13.83 -25.68
N VAL A 43 -4.34 -13.70 -24.59
CA VAL A 43 -3.80 -13.25 -23.30
C VAL A 43 -2.78 -14.23 -22.76
N LEU A 44 -3.08 -15.53 -22.78
CA LEU A 44 -2.13 -16.57 -22.33
C LEU A 44 -0.84 -16.52 -23.16
N ALA A 45 -0.95 -16.39 -24.48
CA ALA A 45 0.21 -16.23 -25.37
C ALA A 45 1.00 -14.95 -25.09
N ARG A 46 0.32 -13.81 -24.90
CA ARG A 46 0.93 -12.49 -24.62
C ARG A 46 1.69 -12.48 -23.30
N MET A 47 1.14 -13.15 -22.29
CA MET A 47 1.71 -13.28 -20.94
C MET A 47 2.67 -14.47 -20.83
N LYS A 48 2.88 -15.22 -21.92
CA LYS A 48 3.74 -16.41 -21.99
C LYS A 48 3.42 -17.44 -20.90
N THR A 49 2.12 -17.65 -20.66
CA THR A 49 1.64 -18.61 -19.65
C THR A 49 0.67 -19.62 -20.26
N ARG A 50 0.24 -20.60 -19.47
CA ARG A 50 -0.61 -21.73 -19.86
C ARG A 50 -1.58 -22.05 -18.72
N LEU A 51 -2.74 -22.65 -19.03
CA LEU A 51 -3.75 -23.00 -18.03
C LEU A 51 -3.25 -24.01 -16.98
N GLN A 52 -2.19 -24.77 -17.29
CA GLN A 52 -1.50 -25.65 -16.35
C GLN A 52 -0.59 -24.89 -15.38
N GLY A 53 -0.42 -23.57 -15.55
CA GLY A 53 0.42 -22.72 -14.72
C GLY A 53 1.87 -22.62 -15.20
N LEU A 54 2.62 -21.73 -14.55
CA LEU A 54 4.06 -21.53 -14.76
C LEU A 54 4.86 -22.65 -14.07
N ASN A 55 6.06 -22.93 -14.58
CA ASN A 55 7.07 -23.71 -13.87
C ASN A 55 7.90 -22.83 -12.92
N GLN A 56 8.72 -23.45 -12.06
CA GLN A 56 9.49 -22.72 -11.07
C GLN A 56 10.49 -21.71 -11.67
N GLU A 57 11.11 -22.01 -12.82
CA GLU A 57 12.03 -21.10 -13.50
C GLU A 57 11.31 -19.85 -14.03
N GLU A 58 10.14 -20.04 -14.68
CA GLU A 58 9.28 -18.97 -15.17
C GLU A 58 8.77 -18.08 -14.03
N VAL A 59 8.47 -18.67 -12.86
CA VAL A 59 8.08 -17.92 -11.65
C VAL A 59 9.22 -17.03 -11.17
N GLU A 60 10.44 -17.56 -11.09
CA GLU A 60 11.62 -16.80 -10.66
C GLU A 60 11.96 -15.67 -11.63
N ASP A 61 11.85 -15.91 -12.93
CA ASP A 61 12.08 -14.89 -13.95
C ASP A 61 11.00 -13.81 -13.94
N SER A 62 9.74 -14.19 -13.72
CA SER A 62 8.64 -13.24 -13.51
C SER A 62 8.91 -12.34 -12.29
N ARG A 63 9.37 -12.90 -11.15
CA ARG A 63 9.75 -12.10 -9.97
C ARG A 63 10.90 -11.14 -10.25
N LYS A 64 11.92 -11.57 -10.99
CA LYS A 64 13.04 -10.68 -11.38
C LYS A 64 12.55 -9.52 -12.27
N GLN A 65 11.58 -9.80 -13.14
CA GLN A 65 11.09 -8.82 -14.12
C GLN A 65 10.07 -7.84 -13.53
N TYR A 66 9.13 -8.31 -12.70
CA TYR A 66 7.97 -7.54 -12.24
C TYR A 66 7.98 -7.27 -10.72
N GLY A 67 8.87 -7.92 -9.96
CA GLY A 67 8.92 -7.83 -8.51
C GLY A 67 7.95 -8.76 -7.79
N ASP A 68 8.01 -8.74 -6.47
CA ASP A 68 7.15 -9.55 -5.60
C ASP A 68 5.75 -8.94 -5.44
N ASN A 69 4.76 -9.78 -5.13
CA ASN A 69 3.40 -9.32 -4.83
C ASN A 69 3.27 -8.79 -3.39
N VAL A 70 4.08 -7.78 -3.06
CA VAL A 70 4.08 -7.15 -1.75
C VAL A 70 3.81 -5.66 -1.92
N ILE A 71 2.71 -5.20 -1.35
CA ILE A 71 2.49 -3.76 -1.20
C ILE A 71 3.33 -3.33 -0.01
N VAL A 72 4.46 -2.68 -0.29
CA VAL A 72 5.36 -2.17 0.75
C VAL A 72 4.60 -1.14 1.59
N SER A 73 4.05 -1.61 2.72
CA SER A 73 3.55 -0.77 3.79
C SER A 73 4.69 0.12 4.29
N GLY A 74 4.32 1.30 4.80
CA GLY A 74 5.20 2.42 5.15
C GLY A 74 6.58 2.03 5.68
N HIS A 75 7.61 2.79 5.29
CA HIS A 75 8.94 2.72 5.93
C HIS A 75 8.73 2.51 7.42
N HIS A 76 9.20 1.38 7.96
CA HIS A 76 9.36 1.28 9.40
C HIS A 76 10.26 2.46 9.77
N THR A 77 9.67 3.51 10.36
CA THR A 77 10.44 4.62 10.90
C THR A 77 11.52 3.98 11.74
N THR A 78 12.78 4.20 11.34
CA THR A 78 13.91 3.52 11.97
C THR A 78 13.85 3.79 13.46
N ILE A 79 14.30 2.83 14.28
CA ILE A 79 14.28 2.99 15.74
C ILE A 79 14.95 4.32 16.15
N LEU A 80 15.99 4.74 15.41
CA LEU A 80 16.64 6.04 15.56
C LEU A 80 15.71 7.23 15.23
N SER A 81 14.98 7.17 14.12
CA SER A 81 14.01 8.20 13.74
C SER A 81 12.88 8.32 14.77
N ARG A 82 12.36 7.19 15.27
CA ARG A 82 11.36 7.17 16.35
C ARG A 82 11.91 7.79 17.64
N LEU A 83 13.16 7.51 17.98
CA LEU A 83 13.83 8.10 19.13
C LEU A 83 13.96 9.62 18.98
N VAL A 84 14.48 10.11 17.85
CA VAL A 84 14.64 11.56 17.60
C VAL A 84 13.28 12.27 17.63
N SER A 85 12.26 11.71 16.99
CA SER A 85 10.90 12.26 17.01
C SER A 85 10.29 12.28 18.42
N ALA A 86 10.65 11.35 19.31
CA ALA A 86 10.21 11.38 20.71
C ALA A 86 10.80 12.58 21.48
N PHE A 87 11.98 13.08 21.11
CA PHE A 87 12.58 14.27 21.73
C PHE A 87 12.13 15.60 21.09
N ILE A 88 11.62 15.60 19.86
CA ILE A 88 11.13 16.80 19.15
C ILE A 88 9.65 17.04 19.49
N ASN A 89 9.40 17.57 20.69
CA ASN A 89 8.08 18.06 21.07
C ASN A 89 8.21 19.44 21.72
N PRO A 90 7.23 20.35 21.55
CA PRO A 90 7.26 21.68 22.15
C PRO A 90 7.63 21.70 23.64
N PHE A 91 7.11 20.77 24.44
CA PHE A 91 7.43 20.67 25.86
C PHE A 91 8.88 20.24 26.12
N THR A 92 9.34 19.18 25.44
CA THR A 92 10.74 18.70 25.57
C THR A 92 11.74 19.73 25.05
N LEU A 93 11.43 20.46 23.98
CA LEU A 93 12.26 21.54 23.45
C LEU A 93 12.39 22.70 24.44
N ILE A 94 11.30 23.07 25.13
CA ILE A 94 11.36 24.07 26.22
C ILE A 94 12.27 23.58 27.34
N LEU A 95 12.16 22.32 27.76
CA LEU A 95 13.02 21.77 28.82
C LEU A 95 14.49 21.68 28.39
N ILE A 96 14.77 21.32 27.14
CA ILE A 96 16.13 21.36 26.58
C ILE A 96 16.67 22.79 26.56
N ALA A 97 15.85 23.77 26.17
CA ALA A 97 16.25 25.18 26.19
C ALA A 97 16.56 25.66 27.61
N LEU A 98 15.72 25.29 28.60
CA LEU A 98 15.97 25.59 30.02
C LEU A 98 17.25 24.91 30.54
N ALA A 99 17.52 23.67 30.13
CA ALA A 99 18.75 22.96 30.48
C ALA A 99 19.99 23.68 29.92
N VAL A 100 19.93 24.15 28.67
CA VAL A 100 21.01 24.92 28.03
C VAL A 100 21.21 26.28 28.71
N ILE A 101 20.12 27.00 29.01
CA ILE A 101 20.18 28.29 29.70
C ILE A 101 20.75 28.13 31.11
N SER A 102 20.30 27.13 31.88
CA SER A 102 20.83 26.83 33.22
C SER A 102 22.30 26.41 33.14
N PHE A 103 22.71 25.60 32.16
CA PHE A 103 24.12 25.26 31.97
C PHE A 103 24.99 26.49 31.70
N LEU A 104 24.55 27.38 30.81
CA LEU A 104 25.28 28.62 30.51
C LEU A 104 25.36 29.53 31.74
N THR A 105 24.25 29.72 32.45
CA THR A 105 24.15 30.68 33.54
C THR A 105 24.84 30.16 34.81
N ASP A 106 24.59 28.91 35.19
CA ASP A 106 24.97 28.35 36.50
C ASP A 106 26.37 27.70 36.50
N ILE A 107 26.92 27.36 35.32
CA ILE A 107 28.25 26.73 35.20
C ILE A 107 29.25 27.65 34.48
N THR A 108 28.86 28.22 33.33
CA THR A 108 29.83 28.96 32.49
C THR A 108 29.98 30.44 32.89
N LEU A 109 28.89 31.11 33.28
CA LEU A 109 28.87 32.53 33.64
C LEU A 109 28.88 32.78 35.15
N ALA A 110 28.65 31.75 35.97
CA ALA A 110 28.63 31.87 37.43
C ALA A 110 30.05 31.98 38.02
N PRO A 111 30.25 32.86 39.03
CA PRO A 111 31.45 32.88 39.86
C PRO A 111 31.72 31.49 40.47
N PRO A 112 32.99 31.10 40.70
CA PRO A 112 33.34 29.75 41.16
C PRO A 112 32.70 29.33 42.49
N GLU A 113 32.19 30.29 43.26
CA GLU A 113 31.57 30.15 44.59
C GLU A 113 30.07 29.78 44.52
N ASP A 114 29.38 30.15 43.44
CA ASP A 114 27.92 29.98 43.27
C ASP A 114 27.54 28.92 42.21
N ARG A 115 28.52 28.14 41.73
CA ARG A 115 28.28 27.11 40.69
C ARG A 115 27.36 26.01 41.21
N SER A 116 26.11 26.06 40.78
CA SER A 116 25.09 25.05 41.08
C SER A 116 25.06 23.97 39.99
N VAL A 117 25.83 22.91 40.17
CA VAL A 117 25.74 21.72 39.30
C VAL A 117 24.41 20.98 39.52
N MET A 118 23.81 21.12 40.71
CA MET A 118 22.59 20.43 41.10
C MET A 118 21.40 20.81 40.22
N THR A 119 21.22 22.09 39.89
CA THR A 119 20.11 22.56 39.03
C THR A 119 20.19 21.93 37.63
N VAL A 120 21.39 21.97 37.02
CA VAL A 120 21.63 21.41 35.68
C VAL A 120 21.39 19.90 35.67
N VAL A 121 21.86 19.19 36.70
CA VAL A 121 21.66 17.74 36.83
C VAL A 121 20.17 17.40 36.97
N ILE A 122 19.40 18.13 37.77
CA ILE A 122 17.97 17.90 37.95
C ILE A 122 17.21 18.11 36.64
N ILE A 123 17.42 19.24 35.96
CA ILE A 123 16.73 19.55 34.70
C ILE A 123 17.11 18.52 33.62
N SER A 124 18.39 18.14 33.52
CA SER A 124 18.86 17.13 32.56
C SER A 124 18.23 15.75 32.83
N ALA A 125 18.13 15.36 34.11
CA ALA A 125 17.48 14.11 34.49
C ALA A 125 15.98 14.12 34.15
N MET A 126 15.28 15.25 34.34
CA MET A 126 13.87 15.40 33.96
C MET A 126 13.68 15.25 32.45
N VAL A 127 14.51 15.91 31.63
CA VAL A 127 14.48 15.79 30.17
C VAL A 127 14.67 14.33 29.74
N PHE A 128 15.65 13.65 30.33
CA PHE A 128 15.95 12.25 30.00
C PHE A 128 14.79 11.32 30.36
N ILE A 129 14.23 11.44 31.57
CA ILE A 129 13.09 10.64 32.03
C ILE A 129 11.86 10.91 31.14
N SER A 130 11.55 12.17 30.84
CA SER A 130 10.43 12.53 29.97
C SER A 130 10.59 11.95 28.56
N GLY A 131 11.78 12.04 27.96
CA GLY A 131 12.08 11.42 26.66
C GLY A 131 11.96 9.90 26.68
N ALA A 132 12.48 9.25 27.72
CA ALA A 132 12.41 7.80 27.89
C ALA A 132 10.98 7.29 28.07
N LEU A 133 10.18 7.94 28.93
CA LEU A 133 8.76 7.59 29.11
C LEU A 133 7.99 7.70 27.81
N ARG A 134 8.24 8.77 27.05
CA ARG A 134 7.58 9.01 25.76
C ARG A 134 8.00 7.99 24.71
N PHE A 135 9.28 7.63 24.65
CA PHE A 135 9.76 6.57 23.76
C PHE A 135 9.12 5.21 24.09
N VAL A 136 8.98 4.88 25.38
CA VAL A 136 8.28 3.65 25.80
C VAL A 136 6.79 3.70 25.45
N GLN A 137 6.13 4.85 25.60
CA GLN A 137 4.74 5.05 25.19
C GLN A 137 4.57 4.84 23.67
N GLU A 138 5.48 5.40 22.87
CA GLU A 138 5.49 5.25 21.42
C GLU A 138 5.69 3.78 21.00
N LEU A 139 6.66 3.09 21.61
CA LEU A 139 6.90 1.66 21.36
C LEU A 139 5.73 0.77 21.75
N ARG A 140 5.01 1.11 22.82
CA ARG A 140 3.82 0.34 23.25
C ARG A 140 2.62 0.62 22.34
N SER A 141 2.45 1.86 21.88
CA SER A 141 1.30 2.26 21.07
C SER A 141 1.35 1.71 19.64
N GLY A 142 2.53 1.59 19.04
CA GLY A 142 2.68 1.23 17.62
C GLY A 142 2.46 -0.25 17.26
N ASN A 143 2.32 -1.17 18.23
CA ASN A 143 2.45 -2.61 17.96
C ASN A 143 1.13 -3.39 17.89
N ALA A 144 0.00 -2.81 18.29
CA ALA A 144 -1.26 -3.56 18.33
C ALA A 144 -1.88 -3.74 16.93
N ALA A 145 -1.82 -2.70 16.09
CA ALA A 145 -2.36 -2.74 14.73
C ALA A 145 -1.50 -3.62 13.80
N ASP A 146 -0.19 -3.38 13.76
CA ASP A 146 0.75 -4.12 12.90
C ASP A 146 0.77 -5.64 13.18
N ARG A 147 0.61 -6.04 14.45
CA ARG A 147 0.54 -7.46 14.83
C ARG A 147 -0.77 -8.11 14.45
N LEU A 148 -1.88 -7.36 14.42
CA LEU A 148 -3.18 -7.88 13.99
C LEU A 148 -3.21 -8.07 12.47
N THR A 149 -2.62 -7.15 11.70
CA THR A 149 -2.51 -7.22 10.24
C THR A 149 -1.64 -8.41 9.79
N ASN A 150 -0.55 -8.72 10.51
CA ASN A 150 0.32 -9.85 10.19
C ASN A 150 -0.26 -11.24 10.56
N MET A 151 -1.42 -11.30 11.22
CA MET A 151 -2.06 -12.57 11.64
C MET A 151 -3.13 -13.09 10.65
N ILE A 152 -3.46 -12.34 9.60
CA ILE A 152 -4.36 -12.79 8.53
C ILE A 152 -3.51 -13.02 7.29
N VAL A 153 -2.96 -14.23 7.15
CA VAL A 153 -2.32 -14.62 5.89
C VAL A 153 -3.43 -14.96 4.92
N ASN A 154 -3.71 -14.05 3.99
CA ASN A 154 -4.62 -14.35 2.90
C ASN A 154 -3.94 -15.34 1.95
N THR A 155 -4.67 -16.36 1.53
CA THR A 155 -4.22 -17.33 0.54
C THR A 155 -5.06 -17.24 -0.72
N ALA A 156 -4.53 -17.77 -1.82
CA ALA A 156 -5.22 -17.90 -3.09
C ALA A 156 -4.84 -19.23 -3.76
N ALA A 157 -5.79 -19.82 -4.46
CA ALA A 157 -5.60 -21.03 -5.25
C ALA A 157 -4.82 -20.71 -6.55
N ILE A 158 -3.50 -20.89 -6.50
CA ILE A 158 -2.60 -20.66 -7.64
C ILE A 158 -2.32 -22.01 -8.33
N VAL A 159 -2.34 -22.03 -9.66
CA VAL A 159 -2.01 -23.20 -10.47
C VAL A 159 -0.57 -23.07 -10.98
N ARG A 160 0.27 -24.08 -10.71
CA ARG A 160 1.63 -24.20 -11.25
C ARG A 160 1.81 -25.58 -11.90
N GLU A 161 2.76 -25.67 -12.83
CA GLU A 161 2.95 -26.90 -13.61
C GLU A 161 3.36 -28.11 -12.74
N GLU A 162 4.13 -27.87 -11.68
CA GLU A 162 4.75 -28.92 -10.88
C GLU A 162 3.77 -29.65 -9.94
N ASP A 163 2.86 -28.90 -9.32
CA ASP A 163 1.98 -29.37 -8.24
C ASP A 163 0.50 -29.05 -8.47
N GLY A 164 0.18 -28.45 -9.63
CA GLY A 164 -1.17 -28.07 -10.00
C GLY A 164 -1.73 -26.93 -9.14
N GLU A 165 -3.01 -27.03 -8.83
CA GLU A 165 -3.72 -26.08 -7.96
C GLU A 165 -3.31 -26.28 -6.50
N GLN A 166 -2.75 -25.25 -5.88
CA GLN A 166 -2.42 -25.23 -4.46
C GLN A 166 -2.78 -23.88 -3.83
N GLU A 167 -3.25 -23.91 -2.60
CA GLU A 167 -3.40 -22.72 -1.75
C GLU A 167 -2.03 -22.15 -1.41
N ARG A 168 -1.77 -20.93 -1.87
CA ARG A 168 -0.53 -20.21 -1.62
C ARG A 168 -0.83 -18.87 -1.03
N VAL A 169 0.09 -18.40 -0.20
CA VAL A 169 0.09 -17.05 0.35
C VAL A 169 0.04 -16.04 -0.82
N MET A 170 -0.82 -15.01 -0.74
CA MET A 170 -1.04 -14.07 -1.85
C MET A 170 0.26 -13.42 -2.34
N GLU A 171 1.20 -13.15 -1.45
CA GLU A 171 2.52 -12.58 -1.73
C GLU A 171 3.37 -13.46 -2.65
N ALA A 172 3.05 -14.76 -2.75
CA ALA A 172 3.74 -15.69 -3.63
C ALA A 172 3.33 -15.56 -5.10
N ALA A 173 2.20 -14.91 -5.38
CA ALA A 173 1.67 -14.71 -6.73
C ALA A 173 2.61 -13.86 -7.59
N VAL A 174 2.75 -14.23 -8.86
CA VAL A 174 3.59 -13.51 -9.83
C VAL A 174 2.82 -13.21 -11.10
N VAL A 175 3.30 -12.26 -11.89
CA VAL A 175 2.71 -11.98 -13.21
C VAL A 175 2.78 -13.22 -14.09
N GLY A 176 1.65 -13.59 -14.70
CA GLY A 176 1.50 -14.81 -15.50
C GLY A 176 0.98 -16.02 -14.72
N ASP A 177 0.88 -15.97 -13.39
CA ASP A 177 0.24 -17.05 -12.61
C ASP A 177 -1.23 -17.20 -13.01
N ILE A 178 -1.70 -18.46 -13.02
CA ILE A 178 -3.12 -18.78 -13.16
C ILE A 178 -3.71 -18.94 -11.77
N VAL A 179 -4.80 -18.23 -11.51
CA VAL A 179 -5.49 -18.22 -10.21
C VAL A 179 -6.91 -18.72 -10.43
N LYS A 180 -7.33 -19.66 -9.58
CA LYS A 180 -8.72 -20.09 -9.50
C LYS A 180 -9.42 -19.30 -8.41
N LEU A 181 -10.66 -18.93 -8.70
CA LEU A 181 -11.49 -18.09 -7.86
C LEU A 181 -12.78 -18.84 -7.53
N ALA A 182 -13.15 -18.81 -6.26
CA ALA A 182 -14.42 -19.28 -5.74
C ALA A 182 -15.07 -18.20 -4.85
N ALA A 183 -16.37 -18.35 -4.61
CA ALA A 183 -17.11 -17.46 -3.71
C ALA A 183 -16.47 -17.42 -2.32
N GLY A 184 -16.19 -16.20 -1.83
CA GLY A 184 -15.49 -15.95 -0.57
C GLY A 184 -14.01 -15.61 -0.74
N ASP A 185 -13.41 -15.89 -1.89
CA ASP A 185 -11.99 -15.61 -2.13
C ASP A 185 -11.75 -14.11 -2.31
N MET A 186 -10.57 -13.67 -1.88
CA MET A 186 -10.08 -12.33 -2.19
C MET A 186 -9.18 -12.40 -3.42
N ILE A 187 -9.26 -11.40 -4.30
CA ILE A 187 -8.43 -11.32 -5.50
C ILE A 187 -6.98 -10.99 -5.10
N PRO A 188 -5.99 -11.86 -5.41
CA PRO A 188 -4.63 -11.74 -4.87
C PRO A 188 -3.75 -10.71 -5.60
N ALA A 189 -4.12 -10.32 -6.81
CA ALA A 189 -3.37 -9.41 -7.68
C ALA A 189 -4.27 -8.93 -8.82
N ASP A 190 -3.89 -7.88 -9.53
CA ASP A 190 -4.66 -7.42 -10.69
C ASP A 190 -4.56 -8.45 -11.82
N MET A 191 -5.72 -8.91 -12.32
CA MET A 191 -5.81 -10.06 -13.19
C MET A 191 -6.86 -9.91 -14.28
N ARG A 192 -6.71 -10.73 -15.32
CA ARG A 192 -7.66 -10.87 -16.42
C ARG A 192 -8.39 -12.19 -16.31
N ILE A 193 -9.72 -12.15 -16.28
CA ILE A 193 -10.59 -13.32 -16.10
C ILE A 193 -10.68 -14.13 -17.40
N ILE A 194 -10.10 -15.32 -17.45
CA ILE A 194 -10.11 -16.21 -18.62
C ILE A 194 -11.44 -16.98 -18.71
N THR A 195 -11.99 -17.37 -17.57
CA THR A 195 -13.26 -18.11 -17.50
C THR A 195 -14.05 -17.62 -16.30
N ALA A 196 -15.35 -17.43 -16.48
CA ALA A 196 -16.25 -17.00 -15.42
C ALA A 196 -17.54 -17.81 -15.48
N LYS A 197 -18.07 -18.16 -14.31
CA LYS A 197 -19.39 -18.75 -14.14
C LYS A 197 -20.10 -18.03 -13.01
N ASP A 198 -21.05 -17.17 -13.37
CA ASP A 198 -21.81 -16.31 -12.45
C ASP A 198 -20.88 -15.57 -11.47
N LEU A 199 -19.73 -15.07 -11.98
CA LEU A 199 -18.68 -14.46 -11.16
C LEU A 199 -19.05 -13.00 -10.86
N PHE A 200 -19.33 -12.72 -9.59
CA PHE A 200 -19.60 -11.36 -9.12
C PHE A 200 -18.56 -10.94 -8.10
N LEU A 201 -17.97 -9.77 -8.31
CA LEU A 201 -16.98 -9.19 -7.39
C LEU A 201 -17.56 -8.00 -6.63
N SER A 202 -17.16 -7.86 -5.37
CA SER A 202 -17.37 -6.65 -4.57
C SER A 202 -16.17 -5.74 -4.75
N GLU A 203 -16.37 -4.62 -5.46
CA GLU A 203 -15.35 -3.61 -5.70
C GLU A 203 -15.38 -2.48 -4.67
N SER A 204 -16.10 -2.69 -3.55
CA SER A 204 -16.30 -1.69 -2.49
C SER A 204 -14.99 -1.20 -1.87
N ALA A 205 -13.94 -2.03 -1.88
CA ALA A 205 -12.61 -1.65 -1.43
C ALA A 205 -11.94 -0.56 -2.31
N LEU A 206 -12.33 -0.45 -3.57
CA LEU A 206 -11.74 0.46 -4.56
C LEU A 206 -12.67 1.65 -4.89
N THR A 207 -13.97 1.39 -5.02
CA THR A 207 -14.95 2.41 -5.42
C THR A 207 -15.69 3.03 -4.22
N GLY A 208 -15.72 2.35 -3.08
CA GLY A 208 -16.55 2.72 -1.93
C GLY A 208 -18.03 2.41 -2.12
N GLU A 209 -18.43 1.81 -3.25
CA GLU A 209 -19.81 1.44 -3.55
C GLU A 209 -20.07 -0.04 -3.24
N SER A 210 -21.22 -0.35 -2.63
CA SER A 210 -21.60 -1.73 -2.28
C SER A 210 -22.15 -2.55 -3.44
N ALA A 211 -22.09 -2.03 -4.67
CA ALA A 211 -22.59 -2.73 -5.85
C ALA A 211 -21.67 -3.91 -6.22
N HIS A 212 -22.29 -4.96 -6.77
CA HIS A 212 -21.57 -6.13 -7.28
C HIS A 212 -21.30 -5.95 -8.77
N ALA A 213 -20.05 -6.12 -9.19
CA ALA A 213 -19.64 -6.08 -10.58
C ALA A 213 -19.63 -7.51 -11.15
N GLU A 214 -20.43 -7.77 -12.19
CA GLU A 214 -20.37 -9.03 -12.94
C GLU A 214 -19.08 -9.09 -13.74
N LYS A 215 -18.43 -10.26 -13.75
CA LYS A 215 -17.21 -10.49 -14.53
C LYS A 215 -17.37 -11.59 -15.58
N LEU A 216 -16.84 -11.34 -16.77
CA LEU A 216 -16.93 -12.22 -17.93
C LEU A 216 -15.55 -12.74 -18.36
N GLY A 217 -15.51 -13.95 -18.94
CA GLY A 217 -14.28 -14.55 -19.45
C GLY A 217 -13.85 -14.03 -20.83
N ASN A 218 -14.83 -13.60 -21.63
CA ASN A 218 -14.61 -13.21 -23.02
C ASN A 218 -13.82 -11.90 -23.12
N ARG A 219 -13.33 -11.60 -24.33
CA ARG A 219 -12.79 -10.27 -24.62
C ARG A 219 -13.84 -9.20 -24.30
N SER A 220 -13.41 -8.09 -23.73
CA SER A 220 -14.32 -6.99 -23.43
C SER A 220 -14.61 -6.22 -24.71
N GLU A 221 -15.88 -5.89 -24.93
CA GLU A 221 -16.31 -5.00 -26.02
C GLU A 221 -16.30 -3.53 -25.61
N LEU A 222 -16.05 -3.26 -24.32
CA LEU A 222 -16.01 -1.93 -23.76
C LEU A 222 -14.74 -1.20 -24.22
N ASP A 223 -14.93 0.01 -24.73
CA ASP A 223 -13.82 0.93 -25.01
C ASP A 223 -13.84 2.07 -24.00
N SER A 224 -13.22 1.83 -22.84
CA SER A 224 -13.06 2.84 -21.79
C SER A 224 -11.60 3.23 -21.56
N ASN A 225 -11.42 4.47 -21.10
CA ASN A 225 -10.15 4.93 -20.57
C ASN A 225 -9.90 4.46 -19.12
N HIS A 226 -10.94 4.05 -18.39
CA HIS A 226 -10.78 3.61 -17.02
C HIS A 226 -10.71 2.09 -16.96
N VAL A 227 -9.64 1.56 -16.33
CA VAL A 227 -9.44 0.11 -16.24
C VAL A 227 -10.54 -0.59 -15.43
N LEU A 228 -11.15 0.12 -14.47
CA LEU A 228 -12.24 -0.38 -13.63
C LEU A 228 -13.50 -0.70 -14.44
N ASP A 229 -13.71 -0.04 -15.58
CA ASP A 229 -14.92 -0.23 -16.38
C ASP A 229 -14.92 -1.57 -17.13
N TYR A 230 -13.75 -2.24 -17.23
CA TYR A 230 -13.67 -3.53 -17.90
C TYR A 230 -14.34 -4.63 -17.06
N ASP A 231 -15.31 -5.29 -17.69
CA ASP A 231 -16.07 -6.43 -17.18
C ASP A 231 -15.24 -7.71 -17.06
N ASN A 232 -13.99 -7.72 -17.46
CA ASN A 232 -13.19 -8.92 -17.55
C ASN A 232 -11.82 -8.80 -16.87
N LEU A 233 -11.63 -7.68 -16.14
CA LEU A 233 -10.52 -7.43 -15.23
C LEU A 233 -11.01 -7.54 -13.78
N ALA A 234 -10.15 -8.07 -12.91
CA ALA A 234 -10.35 -8.11 -11.47
C ALA A 234 -9.13 -7.53 -10.76
N PHE A 235 -9.36 -6.89 -9.62
CA PHE A 235 -8.36 -6.04 -8.97
C PHE A 235 -8.05 -6.50 -7.56
N LEU A 236 -6.79 -6.32 -7.15
CA LEU A 236 -6.32 -6.64 -5.80
C LEU A 236 -7.21 -6.02 -4.70
N GLY A 237 -7.58 -6.83 -3.71
CA GLY A 237 -8.36 -6.41 -2.54
C GLY A 237 -9.88 -6.40 -2.75
N THR A 238 -10.35 -6.73 -3.95
CA THR A 238 -11.77 -7.04 -4.20
C THR A 238 -12.08 -8.48 -3.79
N ASN A 239 -13.34 -8.77 -3.47
CA ASN A 239 -13.76 -10.09 -2.99
C ASN A 239 -14.76 -10.73 -3.95
N VAL A 240 -14.67 -12.04 -4.12
CA VAL A 240 -15.65 -12.84 -4.87
C VAL A 240 -16.90 -13.01 -4.02
N VAL A 241 -18.01 -12.44 -4.47
CA VAL A 241 -19.31 -12.50 -3.79
C VAL A 241 -20.01 -13.82 -4.12
N SER A 242 -19.96 -14.23 -5.39
CA SER A 242 -20.56 -15.47 -5.87
C SER A 242 -19.90 -15.96 -7.15
N GLY A 243 -20.14 -17.22 -7.46
CA GLY A 243 -19.66 -17.87 -8.68
C GLY A 243 -18.26 -18.45 -8.55
N SER A 244 -17.67 -18.74 -9.71
CA SER A 244 -16.29 -19.18 -9.83
C SER A 244 -15.66 -18.66 -11.11
N GLY A 245 -14.33 -18.61 -11.12
CA GLY A 245 -13.59 -18.15 -12.28
C GLY A 245 -12.15 -18.60 -12.29
N ILE A 246 -11.50 -18.37 -13.42
CA ILE A 246 -10.07 -18.55 -13.61
C ILE A 246 -9.53 -17.25 -14.18
N GLY A 247 -8.47 -16.73 -13.59
CA GLY A 247 -7.81 -15.51 -14.03
C GLY A 247 -6.31 -15.70 -14.23
N VAL A 248 -5.72 -14.83 -15.05
CA VAL A 248 -4.26 -14.70 -15.21
C VAL A 248 -3.80 -13.39 -14.61
N VAL A 249 -2.75 -13.44 -13.78
CA VAL A 249 -2.19 -12.26 -13.12
C VAL A 249 -1.47 -11.37 -14.14
N LEU A 250 -1.81 -10.08 -14.15
CA LEU A 250 -1.26 -9.08 -15.08
C LEU A 250 -0.30 -8.09 -14.39
N ALA A 251 -0.55 -7.78 -13.12
CA ALA A 251 0.27 -6.89 -12.31
C ALA A 251 0.22 -7.30 -10.83
N THR A 252 1.34 -7.09 -10.12
CA THR A 252 1.54 -7.49 -8.73
C THR A 252 2.09 -6.33 -7.89
N GLY A 253 1.92 -6.40 -6.58
CA GLY A 253 2.53 -5.46 -5.63
C GLY A 253 2.17 -4.00 -5.90
N GLN A 254 3.19 -3.13 -6.05
CA GLN A 254 3.01 -1.69 -6.27
C GLN A 254 2.42 -1.36 -7.64
N ASP A 255 2.53 -2.24 -8.62
CA ASP A 255 2.01 -2.02 -9.97
C ASP A 255 0.50 -2.28 -10.07
N THR A 256 -0.11 -2.85 -9.04
CA THR A 256 -1.57 -2.99 -8.95
C THR A 256 -2.26 -1.64 -8.73
N LEU A 257 -3.53 -1.55 -9.11
CA LEU A 257 -4.35 -0.36 -8.87
C LEU A 257 -4.42 -0.02 -7.39
N PHE A 258 -4.65 -1.02 -6.53
CA PHE A 258 -4.66 -0.84 -5.09
C PHE A 258 -3.28 -0.38 -4.56
N GLY A 259 -2.19 -0.93 -5.10
CA GLY A 259 -0.83 -0.51 -4.77
C GLY A 259 -0.57 0.98 -5.07
N GLN A 260 -1.08 1.49 -6.19
CA GLN A 260 -0.97 2.91 -6.56
C GLN A 260 -1.82 3.82 -5.67
N ILE A 261 -3.03 3.38 -5.29
CA ILE A 261 -3.87 4.10 -4.32
C ILE A 261 -3.14 4.20 -2.97
N ALA A 262 -2.60 3.08 -2.47
CA ALA A 262 -1.84 3.03 -1.23
C ALA A 262 -0.60 3.93 -1.27
N LYS A 263 0.11 3.99 -2.41
CA LYS A 263 1.25 4.89 -2.62
C LYS A 263 0.84 6.36 -2.58
N THR A 264 -0.24 6.72 -3.27
CA THR A 264 -0.73 8.12 -3.35
C THR A 264 -1.17 8.63 -1.99
N LEU A 265 -1.88 7.81 -1.20
CA LEU A 265 -2.29 8.16 0.16
C LEU A 265 -1.10 8.40 1.10
N LYS A 266 0.04 7.73 0.85
CA LYS A 266 1.25 7.85 1.65
C LYS A 266 2.10 9.08 1.31
N GLU A 267 2.10 9.52 0.05
CA GLU A 267 2.87 10.69 -0.38
C GLU A 267 2.25 12.03 0.06
N LYS A 268 0.99 12.02 0.51
CA LYS A 268 0.31 13.20 1.03
C LYS A 268 0.44 13.27 2.56
N PRO A 269 1.37 14.04 3.13
CA PRO A 269 1.30 14.35 4.55
C PRO A 269 0.03 15.17 4.79
N ALA A 270 -0.75 14.74 5.78
CA ALA A 270 -1.91 15.47 6.30
C ALA A 270 -1.52 16.87 6.79
#